data_AF-A0A662DSP8-F1
#
_entry.id   AF-A0A662DSP8-F1
#
_cell.length_a   1.000
_cell.length_b   1.000
_cell.length_c   1.000
_cell.angle_alpha   90.00
_cell.angle_beta   90.00
_cell.angle_gamma   90.00
#
_symmetry.space_group_name_H-M   'P 1'
#
loop_
_entity.id
_entity.type
_entity.pdbx_description
1 polymer ?
#
loop_
_entity_poly.entity_id
_entity_poly.type
_entity_poly.pdbx_seq_one_letter_code
_entity_poly.pdbx_strand_id
1 'polypeptide(L)'
;RVGGVIERVWRAGGTFQEWGEHFDLGLWEDAFEAEGLSVEWYAHRHREEGEVLPWAHLTAGLHNDFLWDDWQSALAESGVEDCRWTPCYDCGVCTGYGIEHVVASSVAPAGGSQGTGQDLSRGAEVPVHLTIKAVDEGLVAPSGSA
;
A
#
# COMPACT_ATOMS: atom_id res chain seq x y z
N ARG A 1 0.17 -15.79 12.06
CA ARG A 1 -0.15 -17.20 11.73
C ARG A 1 0.83 -17.77 10.69
N VAL A 2 1.09 -17.11 9.56
CA VAL A 2 2.04 -17.57 8.53
C VAL A 2 3.52 -17.55 8.97
N GLY A 3 3.87 -16.90 10.08
CA GLY A 3 5.27 -16.83 10.55
C GLY A 3 5.96 -18.18 10.74
N GLY A 4 5.25 -19.20 11.23
CA GLY A 4 5.79 -20.56 11.38
C GLY A 4 6.13 -21.23 10.04
N VAL A 5 5.30 -21.00 9.02
CA VAL A 5 5.55 -21.48 7.65
C VAL A 5 6.85 -20.86 7.11
N ILE A 6 7.00 -19.55 7.23
CA ILE A 6 8.19 -18.82 6.76
C ILE A 6 9.45 -19.33 7.46
N GLU A 7 9.39 -19.54 8.78
CA GLU A 7 10.52 -20.08 9.54
C GLU A 7 10.89 -21.49 9.06
N ARG A 8 9.92 -22.36 8.79
CA ARG A 8 10.17 -23.72 8.29
C ARG A 8 10.81 -23.72 6.91
N VAL A 9 10.29 -22.91 5.99
CA VAL A 9 10.88 -22.76 4.64
C VAL A 9 12.34 -22.33 4.76
N TRP A 10 12.62 -21.32 5.59
CA TRP A 10 14.00 -20.86 5.83
C TRP A 10 14.88 -21.97 6.44
N ARG A 11 14.39 -22.70 7.45
CA ARG A 11 15.14 -23.81 8.07
C ARG A 11 15.40 -24.97 7.11
N ALA A 12 14.51 -25.17 6.14
CA ALA A 12 14.66 -26.16 5.08
C ALA A 12 15.59 -25.70 3.93
N GLY A 13 16.17 -24.50 4.03
CA GLY A 13 17.10 -23.96 3.03
C GLY A 13 16.44 -23.06 1.98
N GLY A 14 15.15 -22.73 2.12
CA GLY A 14 14.43 -21.83 1.25
C GLY A 14 14.84 -20.37 1.45
N THR A 15 16.00 -19.99 0.93
CA THR A 15 16.47 -18.60 0.83
C THR A 15 16.23 -18.05 -0.57
N PHE A 16 16.04 -16.73 -0.70
CA PHE A 16 15.79 -16.05 -1.99
C PHE A 16 14.58 -16.59 -2.77
N GLN A 17 13.52 -16.98 -2.06
CA GLN A 17 12.31 -17.60 -2.65
C GLN A 17 11.50 -16.63 -3.53
N GLU A 18 11.85 -15.35 -3.56
CA GLU A 18 11.29 -14.36 -4.48
C GLU A 18 11.96 -14.36 -5.87
N TRP A 19 13.09 -15.05 -6.04
CA TRP A 19 13.79 -15.19 -7.33
C TRP A 19 13.40 -16.52 -7.96
N GLY A 20 12.95 -16.49 -9.22
CA GLY A 20 12.39 -17.66 -9.89
C GLY A 20 13.35 -18.86 -9.96
N GLU A 21 14.66 -18.61 -10.02
CA GLU A 21 15.70 -19.65 -10.02
C GLU A 21 15.91 -20.35 -8.66
N HIS A 22 15.43 -19.75 -7.58
CA HIS A 22 15.56 -20.26 -6.21
C HIS A 22 14.22 -20.71 -5.62
N PHE A 23 13.11 -20.28 -6.22
CA PHE A 23 11.78 -20.63 -5.77
C PHE A 23 11.53 -22.14 -5.85
N ASP A 24 11.15 -22.72 -4.72
CA ASP A 24 10.77 -24.12 -4.60
C ASP A 24 9.40 -24.22 -3.93
N LEU A 25 8.35 -24.48 -4.72
CA LEU A 25 6.98 -24.61 -4.22
C LEU A 25 6.82 -25.74 -3.20
N GLY A 26 7.58 -26.84 -3.34
CA GLY A 26 7.48 -27.99 -2.45
C GLY A 26 7.84 -27.64 -1.01
N LEU A 27 8.86 -26.78 -0.81
CA LEU A 27 9.21 -26.27 0.52
C LEU A 27 8.04 -25.52 1.19
N TRP A 28 7.26 -24.78 0.40
CA TRP A 28 6.11 -24.05 0.90
C TRP A 28 4.95 -25.01 1.20
N GLU A 29 4.63 -25.92 0.30
CA GLU A 29 3.57 -26.93 0.49
C GLU A 29 3.82 -27.75 1.76
N ASP A 30 5.04 -28.28 1.93
CA ASP A 30 5.45 -29.04 3.12
C ASP A 30 5.35 -28.20 4.40
N ALA A 31 5.77 -26.93 4.35
CA ALA A 31 5.71 -26.03 5.50
C ALA A 31 4.28 -25.65 5.88
N PHE A 32 3.39 -25.45 4.90
CA PHE A 32 1.97 -25.19 5.12
C PHE A 32 1.28 -26.42 5.73
N GLU A 33 1.53 -27.62 5.21
CA GLU A 33 1.01 -28.87 5.78
C GLU A 33 1.49 -29.07 7.23
N ALA A 34 2.78 -28.86 7.50
CA ALA A 34 3.36 -29.00 8.84
C ALA A 34 2.79 -28.02 9.87
N GLU A 35 2.31 -26.85 9.43
CA GLU A 35 1.65 -25.84 10.27
C GLU A 35 0.12 -25.99 10.31
N GLY A 36 -0.44 -27.00 9.62
CA GLY A 36 -1.89 -27.23 9.55
C GLY A 36 -2.64 -26.10 8.82
N LEU A 37 -2.00 -25.48 7.82
CA LEU A 37 -2.55 -24.40 7.01
C LEU A 37 -2.75 -24.87 5.57
N SER A 38 -3.77 -24.34 4.86
CA SER A 38 -3.99 -24.62 3.44
C SER A 38 -3.45 -23.48 2.58
N VAL A 39 -2.57 -23.82 1.62
CA VAL A 39 -2.04 -22.86 0.64
C VAL A 39 -3.20 -22.24 -0.18
N GLU A 40 -4.12 -23.08 -0.64
CA GLU A 40 -5.27 -22.70 -1.46
C GLU A 40 -6.17 -21.70 -0.75
N TRP A 41 -6.40 -21.89 0.54
CA TRP A 41 -7.17 -20.92 1.33
C TRP A 41 -6.49 -19.56 1.34
N TYR A 42 -5.17 -19.49 1.53
CA TYR A 42 -4.46 -18.20 1.55
C TYR A 42 -4.37 -17.57 0.15
N ALA A 43 -4.22 -18.38 -0.90
CA ALA A 43 -4.09 -17.92 -2.28
C ALA A 43 -5.42 -17.45 -2.89
N HIS A 44 -6.54 -18.06 -2.52
CA HIS A 44 -7.83 -17.84 -3.19
C HIS A 44 -8.92 -17.23 -2.31
N ARG A 45 -8.67 -16.95 -1.03
CA ARG A 45 -9.69 -16.31 -0.21
C ARG A 45 -10.05 -14.93 -0.73
N HIS A 46 -11.35 -14.64 -0.73
CA HIS A 46 -11.84 -13.29 -0.85
C HIS A 46 -11.49 -12.48 0.41
N ARG A 47 -11.27 -11.19 0.22
CA ARG A 47 -11.00 -10.22 1.28
C ARG A 47 -12.22 -9.34 1.47
N GLU A 48 -12.49 -8.97 2.71
CA GLU A 48 -13.58 -8.06 3.07
C GLU A 48 -12.99 -6.71 3.51
N GLU A 49 -13.80 -5.65 3.43
CA GLU A 49 -13.35 -4.27 3.67
C GLU A 49 -12.76 -4.08 5.06
N GLY A 50 -13.39 -4.70 6.07
CA GLY A 50 -12.99 -4.59 7.47
C GLY A 50 -11.84 -5.52 7.88
N GLU A 51 -11.23 -6.24 6.94
CA GLU A 51 -10.18 -7.20 7.27
C GLU A 51 -8.86 -6.51 7.61
N VAL A 52 -8.31 -6.83 8.79
CA VAL A 52 -6.95 -6.40 9.15
C VAL A 52 -5.92 -7.27 8.44
N LEU A 53 -5.25 -6.68 7.44
CA LEU A 53 -4.22 -7.35 6.66
C LEU A 53 -2.92 -7.51 7.46
N PRO A 54 -2.12 -8.58 7.24
CA PRO A 54 -0.84 -8.76 7.92
C PRO A 54 0.14 -7.60 7.73
N TRP A 55 0.04 -6.88 6.61
CA TRP A 55 0.84 -5.71 6.26
C TRP A 55 0.14 -4.38 6.54
N ALA A 56 -1.02 -4.35 7.21
CA ALA A 56 -1.75 -3.11 7.49
C ALA A 56 -0.99 -2.11 8.39
N HIS A 57 0.07 -2.57 9.06
CA HIS A 57 0.98 -1.72 9.84
C HIS A 57 2.03 -1.00 8.96
N LEU A 58 2.15 -1.38 7.69
CA LEU A 58 2.99 -0.70 6.71
C LEU A 58 2.17 0.40 6.03
N THR A 59 2.80 1.55 5.77
CA THR A 59 2.18 2.63 5.01
C THR A 59 3.00 2.97 3.79
N ALA A 60 2.32 3.05 2.65
CA ALA A 60 2.88 3.58 1.40
C ALA A 60 2.38 5.00 1.09
N GLY A 61 1.70 5.66 2.05
CA GLY A 61 1.05 6.95 1.83
C GLY A 61 -0.38 6.89 1.29
N LEU A 62 -0.81 5.72 0.83
CA LEU A 62 -2.17 5.53 0.34
C LEU A 62 -3.14 5.34 1.51
N HIS A 63 -4.34 5.91 1.39
CA HIS A 63 -5.42 5.62 2.32
C HIS A 63 -6.02 4.22 2.05
N ASN A 64 -6.45 3.54 3.12
CA ASN A 64 -6.96 2.17 3.01
C ASN A 64 -8.32 2.10 2.28
N ASP A 65 -9.16 3.13 2.44
CA ASP A 65 -10.43 3.27 1.71
C ASP A 65 -10.19 3.40 0.20
N PHE A 66 -9.20 4.20 -0.22
CA PHE A 66 -8.80 4.28 -1.63
C PHE A 66 -8.34 2.92 -2.18
N LEU A 67 -7.50 2.18 -1.43
CA LEU A 67 -7.06 0.84 -1.86
C LEU A 67 -8.21 -0.16 -2.00
N TRP A 68 -9.22 -0.04 -1.14
CA TRP A 68 -10.42 -0.85 -1.22
C TRP A 68 -11.25 -0.51 -2.46
N ASP A 69 -11.51 0.77 -2.72
CA ASP A 69 -12.27 1.24 -3.88
C ASP A 69 -11.57 0.91 -5.20
N ASP A 70 -10.23 1.03 -5.25
CA ASP A 70 -9.42 0.62 -6.40
C ASP A 70 -9.52 -0.89 -6.65
N TRP A 71 -9.51 -1.71 -5.58
CA TRP A 71 -9.73 -3.16 -5.71
C TRP A 71 -11.13 -3.50 -6.21
N GLN A 72 -12.18 -2.83 -5.72
CA GLN A 72 -13.55 -3.01 -6.22
C GLN A 72 -13.67 -2.62 -7.70
N SER A 73 -13.04 -1.51 -8.09
CA SER A 73 -12.98 -1.07 -9.49
C SER A 73 -12.30 -2.10 -10.38
N ALA A 74 -11.16 -2.65 -9.94
CA ALA A 74 -10.44 -3.69 -10.67
C ALA A 74 -11.28 -4.97 -10.86
N LEU A 75 -12.03 -5.39 -9.82
CA LEU A 75 -12.97 -6.50 -9.93
C LEU A 75 -14.13 -6.23 -10.90
N ALA A 76 -14.53 -4.96 -11.04
CA ALA A 76 -15.53 -4.51 -12.00
C ALA A 76 -14.96 -4.22 -13.40
N GLU A 77 -13.68 -4.56 -13.65
CA GLU A 77 -12.96 -4.26 -14.89
C GLU A 77 -12.92 -2.74 -15.22
N SER A 78 -13.05 -1.92 -14.18
CA SER A 78 -12.96 -0.46 -14.25
C SER A 78 -11.56 -0.03 -13.84
N GLY A 79 -10.87 0.70 -14.72
CA GLY A 79 -9.57 1.29 -14.42
C GLY A 79 -9.69 2.71 -13.88
N VAL A 80 -8.76 3.08 -13.00
CA VAL A 80 -8.56 4.47 -12.59
C VAL A 80 -7.74 5.19 -13.65
N GLU A 81 -8.22 6.33 -14.14
CA GLU A 81 -7.50 7.12 -15.14
C GLU A 81 -6.28 7.81 -14.52
N ASP A 82 -5.35 8.26 -15.37
CA ASP A 82 -4.14 8.94 -14.91
C ASP A 82 -4.46 10.25 -14.18
N CYS A 83 -4.30 10.24 -12.86
CA CYS A 83 -4.57 11.38 -11.98
C CYS A 83 -3.65 12.61 -12.22
N ARG A 84 -2.65 12.50 -13.10
CA ARG A 84 -1.86 13.66 -13.55
C ARG A 84 -2.66 14.55 -14.50
N TRP A 85 -3.58 13.97 -15.26
CA TRP A 85 -4.34 14.64 -16.32
C TRP A 85 -5.85 14.71 -16.05
N THR A 86 -6.32 13.93 -15.09
CA THR A 86 -7.70 13.91 -14.62
C THR A 86 -7.80 14.51 -13.21
N PRO A 87 -9.00 14.90 -12.75
CA PRO A 87 -9.19 15.34 -11.36
C PRO A 87 -8.66 14.32 -10.35
N CYS A 88 -8.12 14.82 -9.24
CA CYS A 88 -7.51 13.99 -8.20
C CYS A 88 -8.53 13.09 -7.49
N TYR A 89 -8.15 11.82 -7.26
CA TYR A 89 -8.93 10.82 -6.51
C TYR A 89 -8.69 10.85 -4.99
N ASP A 90 -7.87 11.77 -4.50
CA ASP A 90 -7.49 11.90 -3.09
C ASP A 90 -6.98 10.60 -2.43
N CYS A 91 -6.13 9.86 -3.15
CA CYS A 91 -5.58 8.58 -2.69
C CYS A 91 -4.68 8.69 -1.44
N GLY A 92 -4.35 9.89 -0.98
CA GLY A 92 -3.52 10.15 0.20
C GLY A 92 -2.04 10.45 -0.09
N VAL A 93 -1.50 10.06 -1.25
CA VAL A 93 -0.05 10.20 -1.54
C VAL A 93 0.39 11.66 -1.64
N CYS A 94 -0.28 12.45 -2.49
CA CYS A 94 0.09 13.85 -2.72
C CYS A 94 -0.32 14.74 -1.53
N THR A 95 -1.51 14.51 -0.98
CA THR A 95 -2.09 15.30 0.11
C THR A 95 -1.44 15.00 1.46
N GLY A 96 -1.27 13.72 1.79
CA GLY A 96 -0.74 13.29 3.08
C GLY A 96 0.71 13.65 3.32
N TYR A 97 1.51 13.79 2.26
CA TYR A 97 2.93 14.15 2.34
C TYR A 97 3.26 15.54 1.79
N GLY A 98 2.26 16.29 1.29
CA GLY A 98 2.50 17.58 0.64
C GLY A 98 3.44 17.46 -0.57
N ILE A 99 3.28 16.39 -1.35
CA ILE A 99 4.10 16.11 -2.53
C ILE A 99 3.41 16.69 -3.76
N GLU A 100 4.19 17.39 -4.58
CA GLU A 100 3.76 17.91 -5.88
C GLU A 100 4.38 17.08 -7.02
N HIS A 101 3.56 16.72 -8.01
CA HIS A 101 4.04 16.04 -9.21
C HIS A 101 4.78 17.01 -10.14
N VAL A 102 6.06 16.75 -10.40
CA VAL A 102 6.81 17.40 -11.48
C VAL A 102 6.70 16.54 -12.73
N VAL A 103 5.91 16.99 -13.71
CA VAL A 103 5.69 16.25 -14.96
C VAL A 103 6.41 16.97 -16.10
N ALA A 104 7.31 16.27 -16.79
CA ALA A 104 7.96 16.78 -17.99
C ALA A 104 6.97 16.77 -19.18
N SER A 105 6.08 17.77 -19.21
CA SER A 105 5.03 17.92 -20.22
C SER A 105 4.92 19.37 -20.67
N SER A 106 4.50 19.56 -21.93
CA SER A 106 4.14 20.87 -22.48
C SER A 106 2.74 21.33 -22.07
N VAL A 107 1.91 20.41 -21.56
CA VAL A 107 0.57 20.69 -21.02
C VAL A 107 0.66 20.66 -19.50
N ALA A 108 0.13 21.70 -18.85
CA ALA A 108 0.04 21.73 -17.41
C ALA A 108 -0.82 20.55 -16.93
N PRO A 109 -0.37 19.78 -15.92
CA PRO A 109 -1.20 18.72 -15.34
C PRO A 109 -2.47 19.33 -14.74
N ALA A 110 -3.49 18.50 -14.52
CA ALA A 110 -4.77 18.94 -13.94
C ALA A 110 -4.60 19.58 -12.55
N GLY A 111 -3.41 19.46 -11.95
CA GLY A 111 -3.16 19.73 -10.55
C GLY A 111 -3.74 18.59 -9.72
N GLY A 112 -2.99 18.07 -8.76
CA GLY A 112 -3.61 17.23 -7.73
C GLY A 112 -4.68 18.02 -6.97
N SER A 113 -5.24 17.46 -5.90
CA SER A 113 -6.22 18.15 -5.06
C SER A 113 -5.71 19.46 -4.43
N GLN A 114 -4.41 19.77 -4.53
CA GLN A 114 -3.78 21.01 -4.07
C GLN A 114 -3.49 22.03 -5.19
N GLY A 115 -3.87 21.73 -6.44
CA GLY A 115 -3.33 22.43 -7.61
C GLY A 115 -1.84 22.13 -7.77
N THR A 116 -1.21 22.63 -8.82
CA THR A 116 0.25 22.48 -8.92
C THR A 116 0.98 23.40 -7.97
N GLY A 117 0.44 24.56 -7.58
CA GLY A 117 1.17 25.56 -6.77
C GLY A 117 2.47 26.08 -7.40
N GLN A 118 2.86 25.51 -8.55
CA GLN A 118 4.15 25.68 -9.20
C GLN A 118 4.22 27.06 -9.83
N ASP A 119 4.99 27.93 -9.20
CA ASP A 119 5.55 29.10 -9.86
C ASP A 119 6.67 28.63 -10.80
N LEU A 120 6.36 28.56 -12.10
CA LEU A 120 7.31 28.11 -13.13
C LEU A 120 8.55 29.01 -13.23
N SER A 121 8.54 30.23 -12.67
CA SER A 121 9.72 31.07 -12.56
C SER A 121 10.72 30.58 -11.50
N ARG A 122 10.28 29.69 -10.61
CA ARG A 122 11.05 29.06 -9.52
C ARG A 122 11.05 27.54 -9.60
N GLY A 123 10.72 26.94 -10.75
CA GLY A 123 10.56 25.48 -10.90
C GLY A 123 11.80 24.61 -10.61
N ALA A 124 12.95 25.20 -10.29
CA ALA A 124 14.14 24.51 -9.78
C ALA A 124 14.17 24.40 -8.23
N GLU A 125 13.24 25.06 -7.55
CA GLU A 125 13.11 25.07 -6.10
C GLU A 125 12.00 24.10 -5.68
N VAL A 126 12.21 23.37 -4.59
CA VAL A 126 11.18 22.52 -3.97
C VAL A 126 10.63 23.30 -2.76
N PRO A 127 9.53 24.07 -2.90
CA PRO A 127 9.06 24.96 -1.84
C PRO A 127 8.28 24.23 -0.74
N VAL A 128 8.13 22.91 -0.83
CA VAL A 128 7.42 22.10 0.17
C VAL A 128 8.34 21.73 1.34
N HIS A 129 7.90 22.04 2.55
CA HIS A 129 8.57 21.57 3.77
C HIS A 129 8.10 20.15 4.07
N LEU A 130 8.99 19.17 3.92
CA LEU A 130 8.71 17.78 4.27
C LEU A 130 8.43 17.68 5.77
N THR A 131 7.16 17.49 6.14
CA THR A 131 6.76 17.18 7.51
C THR A 131 6.70 15.67 7.70
N ILE A 132 7.37 15.19 8.74
CA ILE A 132 7.21 13.81 9.20
C ILE A 132 5.84 13.73 9.88
N LYS A 133 4.94 12.89 9.36
CA LYS A 133 3.68 12.57 10.03
C LYS A 133 4.01 11.99 11.39
N ALA A 134 3.52 12.60 12.47
CA ALA A 134 3.63 12.03 13.81
C ALA A 134 2.96 10.65 13.81
N VAL A 135 3.63 9.65 14.36
CA VAL A 135 3.04 8.34 14.60
C VAL A 135 1.93 8.55 15.63
N ASP A 136 0.70 8.22 15.26
CA ASP A 136 -0.44 8.28 16.18
C ASP A 136 -0.27 7.13 17.21
N GLU A 137 0.39 7.43 18.33
CA GLU A 137 0.48 6.54 19.48
C GLU A 137 -0.87 6.50 20.20
N GLY A 138 -1.82 5.78 19.62
CA GLY A 138 -2.96 5.16 20.31
C GLY A 138 -3.86 6.11 21.11
N LEU A 139 -5.04 6.38 20.57
CA LEU A 139 -6.19 6.89 21.31
C LEU A 139 -6.60 5.89 22.43
N VAL A 140 -5.96 5.97 23.61
CA VAL A 140 -6.47 5.34 24.83
C VAL A 140 -7.55 6.25 25.40
N ALA A 141 -8.81 5.88 25.18
CA ALA A 141 -9.93 6.54 25.83
C ALA A 141 -9.82 6.34 27.36
N PRO A 142 -9.94 7.41 28.18
CA PRO A 142 -10.03 7.24 29.62
C PRO A 142 -11.36 6.57 29.96
N SER A 143 -11.30 5.41 30.60
CA SER A 143 -12.44 4.80 31.27
C SER A 143 -12.87 5.66 32.45
N GLY A 144 -13.76 6.62 32.19
CA GLY A 144 -14.44 7.38 33.23
C GLY A 144 -15.41 6.49 33.99
N SER A 145 -15.09 6.24 35.26
CA SER A 145 -16.04 5.74 36.25
C SER A 145 -16.89 6.90 36.77
N ALA A 146 -18.21 6.69 36.83
CA ALA A 146 -19.15 7.39 37.72
C ALA A 146 -20.25 6.39 38.11
#